data_AF-A0A7C6TF12-F1
#
_entry.id   AF-A0A7C6TF12-F1
#
_cell.length_a   1.000
_cell.length_b   1.000
_cell.length_c   1.000
_cell.angle_alpha   90.00
_cell.angle_beta   90.00
_cell.angle_gamma   90.00
#
_symmetry.space_group_name_H-M   'P 1'
#
loop_
_entity.id
_entity.type
_entity.pdbx_description
1 polymer ?
#
loop_
_entity_poly.entity_id
_entity_poly.type
_entity_poly.pdbx_seq_one_letter_code
_entity_poly.pdbx_strand_id
1 'polypeptide(L)'
;MDHPSEIQLHRYLDRELSVEEQERIAAHLVTCATCRARVDAYAHLGALLRASLPDPAAFAPVGETWRSIAGRLQPRPSPRWPLLPLLPPFLLAAIGTVAQVALALIVTTFALSAWGLVPAPATVMAGGIHAILGHPWLEGSLYAWLGWSSVEVVQAATTRWQALHTAAQHVIILGAVILAPAAALGVVAVLDLVWAICWPGAARRETEGGM
;
A
#
# COMPACT_ATOMS: atom_id res chain seq x y z
N MET A 1 32.68 -13.01 52.47
CA MET A 1 31.98 -14.16 51.86
C MET A 1 31.02 -13.57 50.84
N ASP A 2 31.00 -14.11 49.63
CA ASP A 2 30.06 -13.64 48.61
C ASP A 2 28.65 -14.14 48.96
N HIS A 3 27.67 -13.23 49.02
CA HIS A 3 26.30 -13.54 49.38
C HIS A 3 25.46 -13.72 48.10
N PRO A 4 24.57 -14.72 48.03
CA PRO A 4 23.63 -14.84 46.92
C PRO A 4 22.84 -13.55 46.73
N SER A 5 22.62 -13.17 45.48
CA SER A 5 21.81 -11.99 45.17
C SER A 5 20.37 -12.21 45.59
N GLU A 6 19.62 -11.12 45.78
CA GLU A 6 18.21 -11.18 46.17
C GLU A 6 17.37 -11.97 45.16
N ILE A 7 17.63 -11.80 43.87
CA ILE A 7 16.97 -12.55 42.79
C ILE A 7 17.25 -14.05 42.94
N GLN A 8 18.48 -14.45 43.28
CA GLN A 8 18.81 -15.86 43.48
C GLN A 8 18.09 -16.47 44.69
N LEU A 9 17.90 -15.68 45.77
CA LEU A 9 17.12 -16.13 46.94
C LEU A 9 15.63 -16.29 46.61
N HIS A 10 15.05 -15.40 45.80
CA HIS A 10 13.67 -15.54 45.32
C HIS A 10 13.50 -16.76 44.42
N ARG A 11 14.37 -16.94 43.42
CA ARG A 11 14.33 -18.12 42.54
C ARG A 11 14.55 -19.42 43.30
N TYR A 12 15.36 -19.40 44.36
CA TYR A 12 15.51 -20.53 45.28
C TYR A 12 14.19 -20.89 45.98
N LEU A 13 13.46 -19.89 46.49
CA LEU A 13 12.16 -20.08 47.13
C LEU A 13 11.09 -20.60 46.15
N ASP A 14 11.08 -20.09 44.93
CA ASP A 14 10.15 -20.48 43.87
C ASP A 14 10.53 -21.80 43.16
N ARG A 15 11.68 -22.39 43.54
CA ARG A 15 12.26 -23.62 42.93
C ARG A 15 12.51 -23.48 41.42
N GLU A 16 12.93 -22.30 41.00
CA GLU A 16 13.22 -21.97 39.59
C GLU A 16 14.72 -22.04 39.24
N LEU A 17 15.55 -22.52 40.17
CA LEU A 17 16.99 -22.72 39.96
C LEU A 17 17.30 -24.11 39.42
N SER A 18 18.47 -24.27 38.79
CA SER A 18 18.97 -25.61 38.48
C SER A 18 19.22 -26.41 39.77
N VAL A 19 19.28 -27.74 39.67
CA VAL A 19 19.55 -28.60 40.83
C VAL A 19 20.88 -28.23 41.50
N GLU A 20 21.92 -27.97 40.70
CA GLU A 20 23.25 -27.58 41.17
C GLU A 20 23.26 -26.20 41.85
N GLU A 21 22.47 -25.25 41.33
CA GLU A 21 22.28 -23.93 41.95
C GLU A 21 21.51 -24.01 43.26
N GLN A 22 20.46 -24.83 43.30
CA GLN A 22 19.64 -25.08 44.49
C GLN A 22 20.48 -25.67 45.62
N GLU A 23 21.32 -26.67 45.33
CA GLU A 23 22.23 -27.30 46.29
C GLU A 23 23.29 -26.32 46.81
N ARG A 24 23.87 -25.50 45.91
CA ARG A 24 24.85 -24.48 46.28
C ARG A 24 24.27 -23.45 47.25
N ILE A 25 23.07 -22.96 46.96
CA ILE A 25 22.39 -21.99 47.85
C ILE A 25 21.99 -22.67 49.15
N ALA A 26 21.49 -23.91 49.11
CA ALA A 26 21.17 -24.67 50.33
C ALA A 26 22.39 -24.82 51.24
N ALA A 27 23.56 -25.17 50.69
CA ALA A 27 24.82 -25.24 51.43
C ALA A 27 25.23 -23.87 52.02
N HIS A 28 25.03 -22.77 51.29
CA HIS A 28 25.26 -21.43 51.80
C HIS A 28 24.33 -21.09 52.98
N LEU A 29 23.04 -21.43 52.89
CA LEU A 29 22.05 -21.14 53.93
C LEU A 29 22.33 -21.88 55.24
N VAL A 30 23.00 -23.04 55.20
CA VAL A 30 23.46 -23.74 56.42
C VAL A 30 24.41 -22.85 57.23
N THR A 31 25.37 -22.21 56.54
CA THR A 31 26.48 -21.49 57.16
C THR A 31 26.22 -19.99 57.38
N CYS A 32 25.31 -19.39 56.61
CA CYS A 32 25.04 -17.95 56.65
C CYS A 32 23.69 -17.62 57.32
N ALA A 33 23.74 -17.15 58.57
CA ALA A 33 22.54 -16.77 59.33
C ALA A 33 21.75 -15.60 58.69
N THR A 34 22.44 -14.63 58.08
CA THR A 34 21.80 -13.47 57.45
C THR A 34 20.96 -13.86 56.23
N CYS A 35 21.51 -14.70 55.34
CA CYS A 35 20.76 -15.16 54.16
C CYS A 35 19.59 -16.06 54.55
N ARG A 36 19.75 -16.90 55.58
CA ARG A 36 18.67 -17.71 56.16
C ARG A 36 17.52 -16.85 56.68
N ALA A 37 17.82 -15.83 57.49
CA ALA A 37 16.80 -14.92 58.00
C ALA A 37 16.02 -14.20 56.87
N ARG A 38 16.68 -13.85 55.76
CA ARG A 38 16.01 -13.25 54.58
C ARG A 38 15.06 -14.24 53.91
N VAL A 39 15.52 -15.48 53.67
CA VAL A 39 14.70 -16.55 53.09
C VAL A 39 13.48 -16.84 53.96
N ASP A 40 13.65 -16.91 55.28
CA ASP A 40 12.55 -17.13 56.23
C ASP A 40 11.54 -15.97 56.20
N ALA A 41 12.02 -14.73 56.12
CA ALA A 41 11.16 -13.54 56.02
C ALA A 41 10.32 -13.54 54.72
N TYR A 42 10.94 -13.85 53.57
CA TYR A 42 10.23 -13.96 52.30
C TYR A 42 9.24 -15.14 52.30
N ALA A 43 9.63 -16.29 52.86
CA ALA A 43 8.75 -17.45 52.99
C ALA A 43 7.52 -17.14 53.86
N HIS A 44 7.73 -16.41 54.96
CA HIS A 44 6.66 -15.95 55.83
C HIS A 44 5.71 -14.99 55.12
N LEU A 45 6.24 -13.99 54.41
CA LEU A 45 5.43 -13.07 53.60
C LEU A 45 4.61 -13.83 52.55
N GLY A 46 5.22 -14.79 51.85
CA GLY A 46 4.52 -15.63 50.87
C GLY A 46 3.43 -16.50 51.48
N ALA A 47 3.59 -16.94 52.74
CA ALA A 47 2.55 -17.62 53.48
C ALA A 47 1.37 -16.68 53.83
N LEU A 48 1.66 -15.46 54.30
CA LEU A 48 0.65 -14.45 54.58
C LEU A 48 -0.14 -14.05 53.32
N LEU A 49 0.56 -13.84 52.20
CA LEU A 49 -0.07 -13.52 50.92
C LEU A 49 -1.00 -14.65 50.48
N ARG A 50 -0.54 -15.91 50.53
CA ARG A 50 -1.39 -17.07 50.20
C ARG A 50 -2.59 -17.21 51.12
N ALA A 51 -2.45 -16.91 52.40
CA ALA A 51 -3.57 -16.89 53.34
C ALA A 51 -4.57 -15.75 53.07
N SER A 52 -4.12 -14.66 52.46
CA SER A 52 -4.98 -13.53 52.06
C SER A 52 -5.60 -13.66 50.67
N LEU A 53 -5.15 -14.63 49.87
CA LEU A 53 -5.73 -14.86 48.55
C LEU A 53 -7.19 -15.32 48.69
N PRO A 54 -8.11 -14.80 47.87
CA PRO A 54 -9.48 -15.31 47.83
C PRO A 54 -9.48 -16.80 47.51
N ASP A 55 -10.49 -17.51 48.01
CA ASP A 55 -10.72 -18.91 47.66
C ASP A 55 -10.74 -19.07 46.12
N PRO A 56 -9.93 -19.97 45.53
CA PRO A 56 -10.02 -20.32 44.12
C PRO A 56 -11.45 -20.63 43.65
N ALA A 57 -12.31 -21.17 44.52
CA ALA A 57 -13.72 -21.44 44.23
C ALA A 57 -14.57 -20.16 44.11
N ALA A 58 -14.09 -19.02 44.62
CA ALA A 58 -14.73 -17.71 44.45
C ALA A 58 -14.47 -17.12 43.05
N PHE A 59 -13.56 -17.69 42.27
CA PHE A 59 -13.33 -17.30 40.88
C PHE A 59 -14.30 -18.05 39.96
N ALA A 60 -14.87 -17.32 39.00
CA ALA A 60 -15.70 -17.94 37.97
C ALA A 60 -14.86 -18.95 37.15
N PRO A 61 -15.47 -20.02 36.62
CA PRO A 61 -14.81 -20.97 35.74
C PRO A 61 -14.03 -20.24 34.64
N VAL A 62 -12.85 -20.78 34.28
CA VAL A 62 -11.94 -20.15 33.30
C VAL A 62 -12.68 -19.69 32.05
N GLY A 63 -13.62 -20.51 31.53
CA GLY A 63 -14.42 -20.16 30.36
C GLY A 63 -15.37 -18.96 30.56
N GLU A 64 -15.98 -18.80 31.74
CA GLU A 64 -16.87 -17.68 32.03
C GLU A 64 -16.11 -16.39 32.23
N THR A 65 -14.94 -16.45 32.87
CA THR A 65 -14.03 -15.32 33.00
C THR A 65 -13.59 -14.82 31.63
N TRP A 66 -13.16 -15.71 30.73
CA TRP A 66 -12.79 -15.32 29.36
C TRP A 66 -13.95 -14.77 28.56
N ARG A 67 -15.18 -15.30 28.73
CA ARG A 67 -16.38 -14.73 28.09
C ARG A 67 -16.70 -13.33 28.62
N SER A 68 -16.58 -13.10 29.92
CA SER A 68 -16.77 -11.77 30.53
C SER A 68 -15.75 -10.76 30.01
N ILE A 69 -14.48 -11.16 29.91
CA ILE A 69 -13.42 -10.34 29.31
C ILE A 69 -13.74 -10.07 27.83
N ALA A 70 -14.06 -11.10 27.05
CA ALA A 70 -14.39 -10.97 25.63
C ALA A 70 -15.61 -10.05 25.39
N GLY A 71 -16.61 -10.09 26.28
CA GLY A 71 -17.78 -9.20 26.22
C GLY A 71 -17.49 -7.75 26.61
N ARG A 72 -16.43 -7.50 27.38
CA ARG A 72 -15.97 -6.15 27.76
C ARG A 72 -14.99 -5.55 26.76
N LEU A 73 -14.32 -6.39 25.98
CA LEU A 73 -13.50 -5.93 24.87
C LEU A 73 -14.44 -5.34 23.81
N GLN A 74 -14.31 -4.04 23.55
CA GLN A 74 -15.01 -3.42 22.44
C GLN A 74 -14.63 -4.19 21.16
N PRO A 75 -15.60 -4.63 20.34
CA PRO A 75 -15.28 -5.27 19.08
C PRO A 75 -14.43 -4.31 18.29
N ARG A 76 -13.15 -4.68 18.06
CA ARG A 76 -12.25 -3.92 17.21
C ARG A 76 -12.97 -3.76 15.87
N PRO A 77 -13.21 -2.53 15.38
CA PRO A 77 -13.91 -2.37 14.13
C PRO A 77 -13.17 -3.17 13.07
N SER A 78 -13.80 -4.23 12.57
CA SER A 78 -13.22 -5.01 11.50
C SER A 78 -13.03 -4.05 10.31
N PRO A 79 -11.87 -4.07 9.64
CA PRO A 79 -11.68 -3.26 8.45
C PRO A 79 -12.73 -3.70 7.43
N ARG A 80 -13.79 -2.90 7.28
CA ARG A 80 -14.98 -3.27 6.48
C ARG A 80 -14.71 -3.33 4.98
N TRP A 81 -13.49 -3.00 4.54
CA TRP A 81 -13.15 -2.85 3.12
C TRP A 81 -11.78 -3.43 2.78
N PRO A 82 -11.62 -4.77 2.78
CA PRO A 82 -10.37 -5.42 2.37
C PRO A 82 -10.03 -5.18 0.88
N LEU A 83 -10.97 -4.65 0.09
CA LEU A 83 -10.82 -4.43 -1.35
C LEU A 83 -10.46 -2.98 -1.73
N LEU A 84 -10.61 -2.01 -0.83
CA LEU A 84 -10.22 -0.62 -1.11
C LEU A 84 -8.73 -0.48 -1.51
N PRO A 85 -7.79 -1.23 -0.90
CA PRO A 85 -6.40 -1.27 -1.34
C PRO A 85 -6.20 -1.73 -2.79
N LEU A 86 -7.08 -2.61 -3.27
CA LEU A 86 -6.95 -3.24 -4.58
C LEU A 86 -7.57 -2.37 -5.69
N LEU A 87 -8.39 -1.38 -5.34
CA LEU A 87 -9.12 -0.56 -6.30
C LEU A 87 -8.20 0.24 -7.25
N PRO A 88 -7.15 0.93 -6.76
CA PRO A 88 -6.21 1.66 -7.63
C PRO A 88 -5.52 0.79 -8.70
N PRO A 89 -4.87 -0.34 -8.38
CA PRO A 89 -4.22 -1.14 -9.41
C PRO A 89 -5.22 -1.74 -10.41
N PHE A 90 -6.44 -2.10 -9.99
CA PHE A 90 -7.47 -2.57 -10.92
C PHE A 90 -7.92 -1.48 -11.90
N LEU A 91 -8.11 -0.24 -11.43
CA LEU A 91 -8.47 0.88 -12.32
C LEU A 91 -7.34 1.22 -13.29
N LEU A 92 -6.09 1.25 -12.81
CA LEU A 92 -4.92 1.50 -13.65
C LEU A 92 -4.75 0.39 -14.71
N ALA A 93 -4.95 -0.87 -14.34
CA ALA A 93 -4.94 -2.00 -15.28
C ALA A 93 -6.07 -1.89 -16.32
N ALA A 94 -7.27 -1.49 -15.90
CA ALA A 94 -8.39 -1.28 -16.83
C ALA A 94 -8.11 -0.15 -17.82
N ILE A 95 -7.56 0.98 -17.36
CA ILE A 95 -7.15 2.09 -18.24
C ILE A 95 -6.05 1.64 -19.20
N GLY A 96 -5.05 0.90 -18.70
CA GLY A 96 -3.96 0.36 -19.52
C GLY A 96 -4.45 -0.59 -20.60
N THR A 97 -5.39 -1.48 -20.30
CA THR A 97 -5.97 -2.41 -21.29
C THR A 97 -6.78 -1.67 -22.35
N VAL A 98 -7.58 -0.67 -21.97
CA VAL A 98 -8.31 0.17 -22.93
C VAL A 98 -7.35 0.92 -23.86
N ALA A 99 -6.29 1.54 -23.34
CA ALA A 99 -5.28 2.23 -24.14
C ALA A 99 -4.56 1.27 -25.10
N GLN A 100 -4.24 0.06 -24.64
CA GLN A 100 -3.58 -0.97 -25.46
C GLN A 100 -4.49 -1.45 -26.60
N VAL A 101 -5.78 -1.69 -26.33
CA VAL A 101 -6.76 -2.07 -27.36
C VAL A 101 -6.91 -0.96 -28.39
N ALA A 102 -6.98 0.30 -27.95
CA ALA A 102 -7.06 1.44 -28.86
C ALA A 102 -5.82 1.51 -29.77
N LEU A 103 -4.61 1.38 -29.20
CA LEU A 103 -3.36 1.35 -29.97
C LEU A 103 -3.33 0.20 -30.99
N ALA A 104 -3.77 -1.00 -30.59
CA ALA A 104 -3.84 -2.16 -31.49
C ALA A 104 -4.82 -1.93 -32.65
N LEU A 105 -5.99 -1.33 -32.39
CA LEU A 105 -6.95 -0.97 -33.42
C LEU A 105 -6.36 0.02 -34.41
N ILE A 106 -5.70 1.08 -33.92
CA ILE A 106 -5.01 2.08 -34.76
C ILE A 106 -3.99 1.40 -35.67
N VAL A 107 -3.07 0.62 -35.10
CA VAL A 107 -2.01 -0.04 -35.87
C VAL A 107 -2.61 -0.98 -36.92
N THR A 108 -3.68 -1.69 -36.57
CA THR A 108 -4.40 -2.58 -37.49
C THR A 108 -5.04 -1.79 -38.64
N THR A 109 -5.69 -0.66 -38.37
CA THR A 109 -6.26 0.20 -39.42
C THR A 109 -5.18 0.71 -40.38
N PHE A 110 -4.01 1.11 -39.86
CA PHE A 110 -2.88 1.52 -40.69
C PHE A 110 -2.36 0.38 -41.56
N ALA A 111 -2.20 -0.82 -40.99
CA ALA A 111 -1.77 -2.00 -41.74
C ALA A 111 -2.75 -2.37 -42.86
N LEU A 112 -4.06 -2.37 -42.56
CA LEU A 112 -5.11 -2.61 -43.56
C LEU A 112 -5.11 -1.55 -44.67
N SER A 113 -4.85 -0.28 -44.32
CA SER A 113 -4.77 0.80 -45.30
C SER A 113 -3.56 0.66 -46.23
N ALA A 114 -2.42 0.17 -45.72
CA ALA A 114 -1.23 -0.10 -46.52
C ALA A 114 -1.46 -1.23 -47.54
N TRP A 115 -2.40 -2.14 -47.24
CA TRP A 115 -2.85 -3.19 -48.16
C TRP A 115 -3.98 -2.75 -49.10
N GLY A 116 -4.46 -1.51 -48.99
CA GLY A 116 -5.56 -0.97 -49.81
C GLY A 116 -6.94 -1.56 -49.47
N LEU A 117 -7.08 -2.24 -48.32
CA LEU A 117 -8.37 -2.81 -47.87
C LEU A 117 -9.31 -1.76 -47.28
N VAL A 118 -8.75 -0.70 -46.71
CA VAL A 118 -9.50 0.42 -46.14
C VAL A 118 -8.92 1.76 -46.63
N PRO A 119 -9.71 2.84 -46.67
CA PRO A 119 -9.20 4.16 -47.02
C PRO A 119 -8.02 4.56 -46.13
N ALA A 120 -7.05 5.26 -46.71
CA ALA A 120 -5.93 5.82 -45.96
C ALA A 120 -6.44 6.73 -44.83
N PRO A 121 -6.01 6.54 -43.57
CA PRO A 121 -6.45 7.37 -42.45
C PRO A 121 -6.25 8.87 -42.71
N ALA A 122 -5.21 9.22 -43.49
CA ALA A 122 -4.93 10.60 -43.89
C ALA A 122 -6.07 11.25 -44.69
N THR A 123 -6.78 10.51 -45.55
CA THR A 123 -7.88 11.08 -46.35
C THR A 123 -9.11 11.33 -45.49
N VAL A 124 -9.38 10.44 -44.52
CA VAL A 124 -10.45 10.62 -43.53
C VAL A 124 -10.12 11.81 -42.62
N MET A 125 -8.88 11.91 -42.14
CA MET A 125 -8.44 13.02 -41.30
C MET A 125 -8.46 14.37 -42.02
N ALA A 126 -8.13 14.42 -43.31
CA ALA A 126 -8.17 15.66 -44.09
C ALA A 126 -9.56 16.34 -44.03
N GLY A 127 -10.64 15.56 -44.01
CA GLY A 127 -12.00 16.07 -43.80
C GLY A 127 -12.28 16.54 -42.37
N GLY A 128 -11.62 15.95 -41.37
CA GLY A 128 -11.80 16.25 -39.95
C GLY A 128 -10.94 17.40 -39.41
N ILE A 129 -9.81 17.74 -40.06
CA ILE A 129 -8.89 18.79 -39.59
C ILE A 129 -9.60 20.13 -39.38
N HIS A 130 -10.48 20.52 -40.30
CA HIS A 130 -11.26 21.75 -40.18
C HIS A 130 -12.17 21.75 -38.95
N ALA A 131 -12.82 20.62 -38.65
CA ALA A 131 -13.70 20.50 -37.50
C ALA A 131 -12.93 20.51 -36.17
N ILE A 132 -11.75 19.87 -36.14
CA ILE A 132 -10.91 19.81 -34.93
C ILE A 132 -10.28 21.16 -34.64
N LEU A 133 -9.64 21.79 -35.64
CA LEU A 133 -8.99 23.10 -35.48
C LEU A 133 -9.99 24.24 -35.34
N GLY A 134 -11.18 24.12 -35.91
CA GLY A 134 -12.27 25.09 -35.75
C GLY A 134 -13.01 24.98 -34.41
N HIS A 135 -12.58 24.14 -33.48
CA HIS A 135 -13.31 23.92 -32.24
C HIS A 135 -13.26 25.16 -31.31
N PRO A 136 -14.41 25.66 -30.78
CA PRO A 136 -14.47 26.92 -30.01
C PRO A 136 -13.55 26.97 -28.79
N TRP A 137 -13.30 25.81 -28.16
CA TRP A 137 -12.39 25.70 -27.03
C TRP A 137 -10.94 26.07 -27.39
N LEU A 138 -10.45 25.72 -28.59
CA LEU A 138 -9.10 26.07 -29.02
C LEU A 138 -8.99 27.58 -29.27
N GLU A 139 -10.05 28.18 -29.80
CA GLU A 139 -10.13 29.61 -30.04
C GLU A 139 -10.05 30.41 -28.73
N GLY A 140 -10.86 30.03 -27.73
CA GLY A 140 -10.87 30.70 -26.43
C GLY A 140 -9.63 30.46 -25.56
N SER A 141 -8.80 29.47 -25.89
CA SER A 141 -7.60 29.12 -25.10
C SER A 141 -6.32 29.39 -25.89
N LEU A 142 -5.92 28.44 -26.72
CA LEU A 142 -4.63 28.40 -27.38
C LEU A 142 -4.48 29.53 -28.41
N TYR A 143 -5.51 29.81 -29.20
CA TYR A 143 -5.43 30.82 -30.26
C TYR A 143 -5.48 32.23 -29.71
N ALA A 144 -6.34 32.48 -28.70
CA ALA A 144 -6.34 33.73 -27.96
C ALA A 144 -4.96 34.00 -27.32
N TRP A 145 -4.32 32.98 -26.75
CA TRP A 145 -2.99 33.09 -26.17
C TRP A 145 -1.90 33.39 -27.22
N LEU A 146 -2.00 32.80 -28.40
CA LEU A 146 -1.06 33.02 -29.52
C LEU A 146 -1.35 34.30 -30.32
N GLY A 147 -2.49 34.96 -30.08
CA GLY A 147 -2.92 36.12 -30.85
C GLY A 147 -3.30 35.80 -32.30
N TRP A 148 -3.73 34.57 -32.58
CA TRP A 148 -4.13 34.12 -33.92
C TRP A 148 -5.64 33.93 -34.01
N SER A 149 -6.23 34.18 -35.17
CA SER A 149 -7.62 33.79 -35.43
C SER A 149 -7.72 32.31 -35.79
N SER A 150 -8.83 31.67 -35.44
CA SER A 150 -9.11 30.27 -35.82
C SER A 150 -9.02 30.06 -37.33
N VAL A 151 -9.46 31.04 -38.13
CA VAL A 151 -9.40 31.02 -39.60
C VAL A 151 -7.95 30.99 -40.10
N GLU A 152 -7.08 31.86 -39.58
CA GLU A 152 -5.65 31.89 -39.98
C GLU A 152 -4.94 30.59 -39.64
N VAL A 153 -5.19 30.03 -38.44
CA VAL A 153 -4.57 28.76 -38.02
C VAL A 153 -5.03 27.62 -38.91
N VAL A 154 -6.34 27.51 -39.13
CA VAL A 154 -6.92 26.47 -39.98
C VAL A 154 -6.38 26.58 -41.40
N GLN A 155 -6.37 27.77 -41.99
CA GLN A 155 -5.87 27.98 -43.35
C GLN A 155 -4.38 27.65 -43.45
N ALA A 156 -3.55 28.17 -42.54
CA ALA A 156 -2.12 27.90 -42.54
C ALA A 156 -1.81 26.40 -42.32
N ALA A 157 -2.55 25.74 -41.42
CA ALA A 157 -2.41 24.32 -41.16
C ALA A 157 -2.81 23.49 -42.39
N THR A 158 -3.96 23.78 -43.01
CA THR A 158 -4.43 23.06 -44.21
C THR A 158 -3.48 23.25 -45.39
N THR A 159 -2.99 24.46 -45.64
CA THR A 159 -2.02 24.71 -46.74
C THR A 159 -0.70 23.96 -46.51
N ARG A 160 -0.15 24.00 -45.30
CA ARG A 160 1.08 23.24 -44.97
C ARG A 160 0.84 21.74 -45.02
N TRP A 161 -0.32 21.27 -44.58
CA TRP A 161 -0.69 19.86 -44.63
C TRP A 161 -0.75 19.36 -46.08
N GLN A 162 -1.42 20.09 -46.95
CA GLN A 162 -1.53 19.75 -48.38
C GLN A 162 -0.19 19.81 -49.12
N ALA A 163 0.75 20.63 -48.65
CA ALA A 163 2.10 20.70 -49.20
C ALA A 163 2.98 19.49 -48.84
N LEU A 164 2.63 18.73 -47.78
CA LEU A 164 3.37 17.54 -47.39
C LEU A 164 3.09 16.37 -48.33
N HIS A 165 4.13 15.60 -48.65
CA HIS A 165 3.97 14.34 -49.38
C HIS A 165 3.12 13.35 -48.58
N THR A 166 2.35 12.50 -49.26
CA THR A 166 1.43 11.54 -48.63
C THR A 166 2.14 10.65 -47.60
N ALA A 167 3.38 10.22 -47.86
CA ALA A 167 4.15 9.43 -46.90
C ALA A 167 4.46 10.21 -45.61
N ALA A 168 4.81 11.51 -45.71
CA ALA A 168 5.08 12.36 -44.55
C ALA A 168 3.82 12.58 -43.70
N GLN A 169 2.67 12.78 -44.35
CA GLN A 169 1.37 12.85 -43.67
C GLN A 169 1.08 11.59 -42.86
N HIS A 170 1.31 10.40 -43.43
CA HIS A 170 1.12 9.13 -42.73
C HIS A 170 2.04 8.99 -41.52
N VAL A 171 3.33 9.34 -41.66
CA VAL A 171 4.30 9.29 -40.56
C VAL A 171 3.90 10.24 -39.43
N ILE A 172 3.44 11.46 -39.74
CA ILE A 172 3.02 12.43 -38.72
C ILE A 172 1.78 11.93 -37.98
N ILE A 173 0.76 11.44 -38.70
CA ILE A 173 -0.46 10.92 -38.05
C ILE A 173 -0.12 9.72 -37.20
N LEU A 174 0.60 8.74 -37.75
CA LEU A 174 0.96 7.53 -37.03
C LEU A 174 1.80 7.87 -35.79
N GLY A 175 2.77 8.76 -35.93
CA GLY A 175 3.60 9.24 -34.82
C GLY A 175 2.77 9.90 -33.73
N ALA A 176 1.88 10.84 -34.09
CA ALA A 176 1.01 11.51 -33.12
C ALA A 176 0.07 10.54 -32.41
N VAL A 177 -0.54 9.62 -33.16
CA VAL A 177 -1.52 8.66 -32.65
C VAL A 177 -0.86 7.55 -31.81
N ILE A 178 0.41 7.19 -32.05
CA ILE A 178 1.17 6.26 -31.19
C ILE A 178 1.71 6.98 -29.95
N LEU A 179 2.20 8.21 -30.09
CA LEU A 179 2.84 8.95 -28.99
C LEU A 179 1.85 9.26 -27.87
N ALA A 180 0.60 9.62 -28.19
CA ALA A 180 -0.43 9.92 -27.19
C ALA A 180 -0.74 8.74 -26.24
N PRO A 181 -1.12 7.53 -26.70
CA PRO A 181 -1.35 6.39 -25.83
C PRO A 181 -0.06 5.90 -25.16
N ALA A 182 1.11 5.98 -25.83
CA ALA A 182 2.38 5.65 -25.19
C ALA A 182 2.70 6.57 -24.00
N ALA A 183 2.47 7.88 -24.15
CA ALA A 183 2.61 8.84 -23.06
C ALA A 183 1.60 8.56 -21.93
N ALA A 184 0.34 8.28 -22.27
CA ALA A 184 -0.68 7.92 -21.28
C ALA A 184 -0.33 6.65 -20.50
N LEU A 185 0.14 5.61 -21.19
CA LEU A 185 0.63 4.37 -20.56
C LEU A 185 1.86 4.63 -19.68
N GLY A 186 2.76 5.51 -20.10
CA GLY A 186 3.90 5.96 -19.30
C GLY A 186 3.46 6.63 -17.99
N VAL A 187 2.47 7.53 -18.04
CA VAL A 187 1.90 8.18 -16.85
C VAL A 187 1.26 7.15 -15.91
N VAL A 188 0.47 6.22 -16.46
CA VAL A 188 -0.15 5.12 -15.69
C VAL A 188 0.91 4.27 -14.99
N ALA A 189 1.98 3.89 -15.69
CA ALA A 189 3.08 3.11 -15.13
C ALA A 189 3.81 3.86 -14.00
N VAL A 190 4.03 5.17 -14.15
CA VAL A 190 4.65 6.00 -13.09
C VAL A 190 3.73 6.07 -11.86
N LEU A 191 2.43 6.29 -12.05
CA LEU A 191 1.47 6.35 -10.94
C LEU A 191 1.39 5.01 -10.20
N ASP A 192 1.40 3.89 -10.93
CA ASP A 192 1.39 2.54 -10.34
C ASP A 192 2.67 2.28 -9.54
N LEU A 193 3.83 2.67 -10.07
CA LEU A 193 5.11 2.55 -9.38
C LEU A 193 5.16 3.39 -8.09
N VAL A 194 4.68 4.64 -8.15
CA VAL A 194 4.57 5.50 -6.97
C VAL A 194 3.65 4.88 -5.93
N TRP A 195 2.50 4.35 -6.36
CA TRP A 195 1.57 3.68 -5.47
C TRP A 195 2.21 2.46 -4.79
N ALA A 196 2.88 1.59 -5.57
CA ALA A 196 3.55 0.40 -5.07
C ALA A 196 4.68 0.73 -4.05
N ILE A 197 5.40 1.83 -4.25
CA ILE A 197 6.47 2.28 -3.34
C ILE A 197 5.88 2.90 -2.06
N CYS A 198 4.77 3.65 -2.15
CA CYS A 198 4.20 4.35 -1.00
C CYS A 198 3.29 3.47 -0.13
N TRP A 199 2.68 2.42 -0.69
CA TRP A 199 1.71 1.57 0.01
C TRP A 199 2.26 0.82 1.24
N PRO A 200 3.46 0.18 1.22
CA PRO A 200 3.97 -0.59 2.36
C PRO A 200 4.15 0.26 3.64
N GLY A 201 4.46 1.55 3.47
CA GLY A 201 4.65 2.49 4.58
C GLY A 201 3.34 2.90 5.25
N ALA A 202 2.22 2.94 4.51
CA ALA A 202 0.91 3.24 5.07
C ALA A 202 0.35 2.03 5.86
N ALA A 203 0.47 0.83 5.28
CA ALA A 203 0.01 -0.40 5.91
C ALA A 203 0.76 -0.72 7.23
N ARG A 204 2.07 -0.41 7.32
CA ARG A 204 2.86 -0.66 8.54
C ARG A 204 2.51 0.29 9.70
N ARG A 205 2.14 1.54 9.44
CA ARG A 205 1.80 2.51 10.52
C ARG A 205 0.50 2.14 11.24
N GLU A 206 -0.46 1.56 10.53
CA GLU A 206 -1.70 1.07 11.15
C GLU A 206 -1.46 -0.12 12.09
N THR A 207 -0.42 -0.93 11.85
CA THR A 207 -0.08 -2.05 12.73
C THR A 207 0.69 -1.64 13.98
N GLU A 208 1.47 -0.55 13.93
CA GLU A 208 2.33 -0.12 15.04
C GLU A 208 1.65 0.89 16.00
N GLY A 209 0.69 1.69 15.53
CA GLY A 209 0.01 2.72 16.34
C GLY A 209 -1.16 2.22 17.23
N GLY A 210 -1.35 0.91 17.33
CA GLY A 210 -2.47 0.30 18.07
C GLY A 210 -2.10 -0.38 19.39
N MET A 211 -0.92 -0.07 19.96
CA MET A 211 -0.48 -0.51 21.29
C MET A 211 -0.57 0.62 22.31
#